data_AF-A0AA96L8G3-F1
#
_entry.id   AF-A0AA96L8G3-F1
#
_cell.length_a   1.000
_cell.length_b   1.000
_cell.length_c   1.000
_cell.angle_alpha   90.00
_cell.angle_beta   90.00
_cell.angle_gamma   90.00
#
_symmetry.space_group_name_H-M   'P 1'
#
loop_
_entity.id
_entity.type
_entity.pdbx_description
1 polymer ?
#
loop_
_entity_poly.entity_id
_entity_poly.type
_entity_poly.pdbx_seq_one_letter_code
_entity_poly.pdbx_strand_id
1 'polypeptide(L)' 'MKILRMTIDQLELRVRQKGISRLSDIRTATVEVNGRFGYELKESARPITRGELEDLLMQLKLPVSLSQPKDAEVFDTVRD' A
#
# COMPACT_ATOMS: atom_id res chain seq x y z
N MET A 1 -9.66 -10.46 -27.91
CA MET A 1 -9.04 -9.60 -26.87
C MET A 1 -8.74 -8.24 -27.47
N LYS A 2 -9.22 -7.15 -26.85
CA LYS A 2 -8.91 -5.78 -27.30
C LYS A 2 -7.59 -5.39 -26.62
N ILE A 3 -6.52 -5.20 -27.40
CA ILE A 3 -5.21 -4.80 -26.89
C ILE A 3 -5.26 -3.28 -26.67
N LEU A 4 -5.13 -2.85 -25.42
CA LEU A 4 -4.95 -1.43 -25.12
C LEU A 4 -3.55 -1.02 -25.61
N ARG A 5 -3.46 -0.04 -26.51
CA ARG A 5 -2.16 0.51 -26.92
C ARG A 5 -1.72 1.53 -25.87
N MET A 6 -0.64 1.21 -25.15
CA MET A 6 0.01 2.09 -24.17
C MET A 6 1.52 1.95 -24.35
N THR A 7 2.26 3.06 -24.29
CA THR A 7 3.73 3.02 -24.34
C THR A 7 4.29 2.59 -22.98
N ILE A 8 5.54 2.12 -22.96
CA ILE A 8 6.24 1.77 -21.72
C ILE A 8 6.31 2.99 -20.79
N ASP A 9 6.60 4.18 -21.33
CA ASP A 9 6.67 5.42 -20.57
C ASP A 9 5.34 5.75 -19.86
N GLN A 10 4.21 5.57 -20.56
CA GLN A 10 2.88 5.81 -19.98
C GLN A 10 2.57 4.81 -18.85
N LEU A 11 2.98 3.56 -19.01
CA LEU A 11 2.84 2.55 -17.96
C LEU A 11 3.67 2.91 -16.73
N GLU A 12 4.95 3.24 -16.93
CA GLU A 12 5.83 3.63 -15.83
C GLU A 12 5.31 4.85 -15.08
N LEU A 13 4.81 5.85 -15.80
CA LEU A 13 4.30 7.08 -15.20
C LEU A 13 3.09 6.78 -14.31
N ARG A 14 2.18 5.90 -14.74
CA ARG A 14 1.04 5.42 -13.92
C ARG A 14 1.48 4.62 -12.70
N VAL A 15 2.49 3.76 -12.86
CA VAL A 15 3.05 2.96 -11.77
C VAL A 15 3.69 3.86 -10.70
N ARG A 16 4.45 4.87 -11.13
CA ARG A 16 5.03 5.88 -10.24
C ARG A 16 3.98 6.72 -9.52
N GLN A 17 2.88 7.09 -10.19
CA GLN A 17 1.73 7.76 -9.55
C GLN A 17 1.08 6.94 -8.44
N LYS A 18 1.26 5.61 -8.43
CA LYS A 18 0.80 4.73 -7.35
C LYS A 18 1.83 4.55 -6.24
N GLY A 19 2.96 5.26 -6.28
CA GLY A 19 4.05 5.15 -5.29
C GLY A 19 4.95 3.93 -5.50
N ILE A 20 4.82 3.23 -6.62
CA ILE A 20 5.62 2.03 -6.91
C ILE A 20 6.89 2.47 -7.64
N SER A 21 8.04 2.20 -7.04
CA SER A 21 9.33 2.65 -7.55
C SER A 21 9.89 1.78 -8.69
N ARG A 22 9.52 0.49 -8.73
CA ARG A 22 10.04 -0.47 -9.71
C ARG A 22 8.92 -1.33 -10.28
N LEU A 23 8.89 -1.48 -11.60
CA LEU A 23 7.98 -2.41 -12.28
C LEU A 23 8.18 -3.86 -11.83
N SER A 24 9.41 -4.22 -11.45
CA SER A 24 9.75 -5.56 -10.94
C SER A 24 9.02 -5.94 -9.65
N ASP A 25 8.49 -4.97 -8.90
CA ASP A 25 7.82 -5.19 -7.63
C ASP A 25 6.33 -5.55 -7.83
N ILE A 26 5.83 -5.36 -9.06
CA ILE A 26 4.47 -5.74 -9.45
C ILE A 26 4.45 -7.23 -9.81
N ARG A 27 3.50 -7.95 -9.22
CA ARG A 27 3.18 -9.33 -9.60
C ARG A 27 2.22 -9.36 -10.78
N THR A 28 1.14 -8.61 -10.67
CA THR A 28 0.05 -8.56 -11.66
C THR A 28 -0.40 -7.10 -11.83
N ALA A 29 -0.67 -6.68 -13.06
CA ALA A 29 -1.26 -5.38 -13.37
C ALA A 29 -2.40 -5.53 -14.37
N THR A 30 -3.47 -4.77 -14.15
CA THR A 30 -4.68 -4.82 -14.97
C THR A 30 -5.08 -3.40 -15.34
N VAL A 31 -5.39 -3.19 -16.62
CA VAL A 31 -6.13 -1.99 -17.04
C VAL A 31 -7.59 -2.37 -17.16
N GLU A 32 -8.42 -1.79 -16.31
CA GLU A 32 -9.86 -2.02 -16.28
C GLU A 32 -10.59 -1.32 -17.45
N VAL A 33 -11.84 -1.71 -17.70
CA VAL A 33 -12.67 -1.14 -18.79
C VAL A 33 -12.89 0.37 -18.69
N ASN A 34 -12.81 0.92 -17.47
CA ASN A 34 -12.90 2.35 -17.17
C ASN A 34 -11.56 3.10 -17.35
N GLY A 35 -10.49 2.40 -17.76
CA GLY A 35 -9.15 2.95 -17.93
C GLY A 35 -8.34 3.08 -16.62
N ARG A 36 -8.86 2.59 -15.49
CA ARG A 36 -8.13 2.56 -14.22
C ARG A 36 -7.06 1.47 -14.24
N PHE A 37 -5.98 1.75 -13.51
CA PHE A 37 -4.86 0.84 -13.33
C PHE A 37 -4.96 0.16 -11.96
N GLY A 38 -5.29 -1.13 -11.98
CA GLY A 38 -5.20 -2.03 -10.83
C GLY A 38 -3.88 -2.78 -10.84
N TYR A 39 -3.35 -3.10 -9.65
CA TYR A 39 -2.10 -3.82 -9.51
C TYR A 39 -2.07 -4.65 -8.23
N GLU A 40 -1.22 -5.67 -8.21
CA GLU A 40 -0.87 -6.48 -7.06
C GLU A 40 0.66 -6.45 -6.91
N LEU A 41 1.16 -6.14 -5.71
CA LEU A 41 2.58 -6.19 -5.40
C LEU A 41 3.02 -7.62 -5.06
N LYS A 42 4.27 -7.95 -5.39
CA LYS A 42 4.93 -9.16 -4.89
C LYS A 42 4.99 -9.13 -3.37
N GLU A 43 5.00 -10.31 -2.75
CA GLU A 43 5.05 -10.47 -1.29
C GLU A 43 6.17 -9.65 -0.66
N SER A 44 7.37 -9.71 -1.23
CA SER A 44 8.56 -8.99 -0.75
C SER A 44 8.47 -7.46 -0.86
N ALA A 45 7.50 -6.95 -1.62
CA ALA A 45 7.28 -5.52 -1.84
C ALA A 45 5.98 -5.01 -1.20
N ARG A 46 5.14 -5.90 -0.65
CA ARG A 46 3.93 -5.48 0.06
C ARG A 46 4.30 -4.84 1.39
N PRO A 47 3.68 -3.70 1.75
CA PRO A 47 3.82 -3.16 3.08
C PRO A 47 3.20 -4.13 4.08
N ILE A 48 3.88 -4.36 5.20
CA ILE A 48 3.32 -5.14 6.30
C ILE A 48 2.17 -4.36 6.94
N THR A 49 1.11 -5.08 7.30
CA THR A 49 0.04 -4.51 8.10
C THR A 49 0.44 -4.44 9.58
N ARG A 50 -0.31 -3.66 10.36
CA ARG A 50 -0.12 -3.59 11.80
C ARG A 50 -0.34 -4.95 12.48
N GLY A 51 -1.36 -5.70 12.06
CA GLY A 51 -1.66 -7.03 12.60
C GLY A 51 -0.53 -8.03 12.36
N GLU A 52 -0.01 -8.08 11.12
CA GLU A 52 1.13 -8.95 10.78
C GLU A 52 2.39 -8.58 11.59
N LEU A 53 2.62 -7.29 11.84
CA LEU A 53 3.72 -6.84 12.68
C LEU A 53 3.53 -7.25 14.14
N GLU A 54 2.33 -7.06 14.70
CA GLU A 54 2.01 -7.46 16.08
C GLU A 54 2.18 -8.98 16.27
N ASP A 55 1.67 -9.78 15.33
CA ASP A 55 1.80 -11.24 15.32
C ASP A 55 3.27 -11.68 15.28
N LEU A 56 4.09 -11.03 14.43
CA LEU A 56 5.53 -11.32 14.33
C LEU A 56 6.25 -11.00 15.64
N LEU A 57 5.95 -9.88 16.28
CA LEU A 57 6.59 -9.48 17.53
C LEU A 57 6.20 -10.38 18.71
N MET A 58 4.95 -10.83 18.77
CA MET A 58 4.50 -11.83 19.74
C MET A 58 5.25 -13.16 19.58
N GLN A 59 5.43 -13.63 18.33
CA GLN A 59 6.19 -14.85 18.05
C GLN A 59 7.66 -14.73 18.46
N LEU A 60 8.26 -13.55 18.28
CA LEU A 60 9.64 -13.26 18.68
C LEU A 60 9.80 -13.01 20.19
N LYS A 61 8.70 -12.98 20.96
CA LYS A 61 8.67 -12.67 22.40
C LYS A 61 9.36 -11.35 22.76
N LEU A 62 9.34 -10.39 21.83
CA LEU A 62 9.91 -9.06 22.08
C LEU A 62 8.92 -8.25 22.92
N PRO A 63 9.37 -7.56 23.99
CA PRO A 63 8.50 -6.69 24.76
C PRO A 63 8.13 -5.47 23.91
N VAL A 64 6.95 -5.49 23.30
CA VAL A 64 6.45 -4.34 22.55
C VAL A 64 5.71 -3.43 23.51
N SER A 65 6.36 -2.38 23.98
CA SER A 65 5.64 -1.24 24.55
C SER A 65 5.12 -0.39 23.39
N LEU A 66 3.99 -0.78 22.81
CA LEU A 66 3.24 0.11 21.92
C LEU A 66 2.63 1.19 22.82
N SER A 67 3.29 2.35 22.88
CA SER A 67 2.68 3.54 23.45
C SER A 67 1.34 3.76 22.76
N GLN A 68 0.23 3.56 23.48
CA GLN A 68 -1.08 3.91 22.97
C GLN A 68 -1.06 5.37 22.54
N PRO A 69 -1.59 5.71 21.36
CA PRO A 69 -1.73 7.11 20.98
C PRO A 69 -2.62 7.79 22.02
N LYS A 70 -2.04 8.72 22.78
CA LYS A 70 -2.71 9.55 23.79
C LYS A 70 -3.69 10.57 23.18
N ASP A 71 -3.88 10.55 21.87
CA ASP A 71 -4.47 11.68 21.12
C ASP A 71 -5.92 11.45 20.69
N ALA A 72 -6.65 10.52 21.31
CA ALA A 72 -8.09 10.39 21.08
C ALA A 72 -8.92 11.58 21.65
N GLU A 73 -8.30 12.51 22.37
CA GLU A 73 -8.97 13.67 23.00
C GLU A 73 -8.85 14.99 22.21
N VAL A 74 -8.24 14.99 21.01
CA VAL A 74 -7.91 16.25 20.30
C VAL A 74 -9.14 16.91 19.64
N PHE A 75 -10.25 16.19 19.44
CA PHE A 75 -11.42 16.71 18.72
C PHE A 75 -12.53 17.32 19.60
N ASP A 76 -12.36 17.42 20.92
CA ASP A 76 -13.39 17.96 21.82
C ASP A 76 -13.40 19.50 21.89
N THR A 77 -12.45 20.19 21.25
CA THR A 77 -12.28 21.65 21.37
C THR A 77 -12.59 22.39 20.08
N VAL A 78 -13.78 22.19 19.50
CA VAL A 78 -14.43 23.23 18.67
C VAL A 78 -15.94 23.19 18.92
N ARG A 79 -16.34 23.69 20.08
CA ARG A 79 -17.69 24.17 20.35
C ARG A 79 -17.55 25.56 20.95
N ASP A 80 -17.62 26.56 20.09
CA ASP A 80 -18.12 27.92 20.34
C ASP A 80 -18.27 28.65 18.99
#